data_AF-A0A1D2YT04-F1
#
_entry.id   AF-A0A1D2YT04-F1
#
_cell.length_a   1.000
_cell.length_b   1.000
_cell.length_c   1.000
_cell.angle_alpha   90.00
_cell.angle_beta   90.00
_cell.angle_gamma   90.00
#
_symmetry.space_group_name_H-M   'P 1'
#
loop_
_entity.id
_entity.type
_entity.pdbx_description
1 polymer ?
#
loop_
_entity_poly.entity_id
_entity_poly.type
_entity_poly.pdbx_seq_one_letter_code
_entity_poly.pdbx_strand_id
1 'polypeptide(L)' 'MTEQLRCPSCQRKLFEIQFNGLVDMSIKCPKCRNVIHLHLDSKKGVRISEVVGKGVSKRG' A
#
# COMPACT_ATOMS: atom_id res chain seq x y z
N MET A 1 -16.41 -3.23 2.71
CA MET A 1 -15.73 -4.15 1.78
C MET A 1 -14.38 -4.47 2.37
N THR A 2 -14.02 -5.75 2.50
CA THR A 2 -12.73 -6.16 3.07
C THR A 2 -11.78 -6.46 1.93
N GLU A 3 -10.71 -5.68 1.78
CA GLU A 3 -9.75 -5.85 0.70
C GLU A 3 -8.39 -6.33 1.25
N GLN A 4 -7.81 -7.33 0.57
CA GLN A 4 -6.50 -7.88 0.90
C GLN A 4 -5.42 -7.21 0.07
N LEU A 5 -4.57 -6.43 0.73
CA LEU A 5 -3.48 -5.73 0.06
C LEU A 5 -2.22 -6.58 0.04
N ARG A 6 -1.72 -6.83 -1.17
CA ARG A 6 -0.48 -7.57 -1.41
C ARG A 6 0.57 -6.61 -1.97
N CYS A 7 1.82 -6.84 -1.59
CA CYS A 7 2.93 -6.09 -2.16
C CYS A 7 3.06 -6.43 -3.65
N PRO A 8 3.01 -5.48 -4.59
CA PRO A 8 3.15 -5.78 -6.01
C PRO A 8 4.55 -6.33 -6.38
N SER A 9 5.60 -6.01 -5.60
CA SER A 9 6.95 -6.50 -5.87
C SER A 9 7.22 -7.93 -5.36
N CYS A 10 6.72 -8.31 -4.19
CA CYS A 10 6.99 -9.64 -3.61
C CYS A 10 5.74 -10.50 -3.40
N GLN A 11 4.57 -10.00 -3.81
CA GLN A 11 3.24 -10.62 -3.68
C GLN A 11 2.84 -11.03 -2.25
N ARG A 12 3.64 -10.64 -1.25
CA ARG A 12 3.40 -10.95 0.16
C ARG A 12 2.20 -10.14 0.66
N LYS A 13 1.30 -10.80 1.41
CA LYS A 13 0.19 -10.13 2.10
C LYS A 13 0.79 -9.08 3.06
N LEU A 14 0.35 -7.83 2.92
CA LEU A 14 0.77 -6.73 3.77
C LEU A 14 -0.18 -6.63 4.95
N PHE A 15 -1.47 -6.43 4.66
CA PHE A 15 -2.53 -6.32 5.64
C PHE A 15 -3.89 -6.48 4.94
N GLU A 16 -4.94 -6.52 5.75
CA GLU A 16 -6.32 -6.56 5.32
C GLU A 16 -7.02 -5.34 5.90
N ILE A 17 -7.78 -4.62 5.07
CA ILE A 17 -8.42 -3.38 5.49
C ILE A 17 -9.91 -3.39 5.18
N GLN A 18 -10.68 -2.94 6.16
CA GLN A 18 -12.04 -2.45 5.94
C GLN A 18 -12.01 -0.94 5.95
N PHE A 19 -12.48 -0.34 4.88
CA PHE A 19 -12.64 1.10 4.77
C PHE A 19 -14.05 1.41 4.26
N ASN A 20 -14.56 2.58 4.64
CA ASN A 20 -15.86 3.09 4.23
C ASN A 20 -15.71 4.59 3.91
N GLY A 21 -15.19 4.90 2.72
CA GLY A 21 -14.91 6.26 2.28
C GLY A 21 -13.71 6.35 1.33
N LEU A 22 -13.05 7.52 1.32
CA LEU A 22 -11.80 7.78 0.62
C LEU A 22 -10.64 7.71 1.61
N VAL A 23 -9.64 6.89 1.33
CA VAL A 23 -8.45 6.73 2.18
C VAL A 23 -7.19 6.70 1.33
N ASP A 24 -6.29 7.63 1.62
CA ASP A 24 -4.92 7.65 1.11
C ASP A 24 -3.96 7.14 2.19
N MET A 25 -3.17 6.11 1.87
CA MET A 25 -2.19 5.57 2.82
C MET A 25 -0.92 5.06 2.14
N SER A 26 0.17 5.07 2.91
CA SER A 26 1.48 4.59 2.44
C SER A 26 1.94 3.44 3.33
N ILE A 27 2.16 2.26 2.75
CA ILE A 27 2.66 1.10 3.49
C ILE A 27 4.03 0.70 2.98
N LYS A 28 4.95 0.55 3.92
CA LYS A 28 6.25 -0.04 3.67
C LYS A 28 6.17 -1.56 3.75
N CYS A 29 6.57 -2.24 2.68
CA CYS A 29 6.66 -3.69 2.68
C CYS A 29 7.84 -4.14 3.56
N PRO A 30 7.66 -5.02 4.56
CA PRO A 30 8.76 -5.49 5.41
C PRO A 30 9.77 -6.36 4.67
N LYS A 31 9.34 -7.08 3.61
CA LYS A 31 10.20 -7.95 2.79
C LYS A 31 10.97 -7.16 1.73
N CYS A 32 10.24 -6.40 0.92
CA CYS A 32 10.80 -5.65 -0.20
C CYS A 32 11.41 -4.30 0.20
N ARG A 33 11.05 -3.76 1.37
CA ARG A 33 11.35 -2.39 1.84
C ARG A 33 10.83 -1.26 0.93
N ASN A 34 10.06 -1.60 -0.11
CA ASN A 34 9.36 -0.66 -0.98
C ASN A 34 8.21 0.01 -0.24
N VAL A 35 7.97 1.28 -0.54
CA VAL A 35 6.82 2.04 -0.06
C VAL A 35 5.74 1.98 -1.13
N ILE A 36 4.53 1.62 -0.72
CA ILE A 36 3.37 1.43 -1.60
C ILE A 36 2.35 2.47 -1.21
N HIS A 37 2.02 3.34 -2.16
CA HIS A 37 0.99 4.36 -2.00
C HIS A 37 -0.34 3.81 -2.53
N LEU A 38 -1.33 3.79 -1.66
CA LEU A 38 -2.66 3.24 -1.91
C LEU A 38 -3.68 4.36 -1.83
N HIS A 39 -4.53 4.41 -2.84
CA HIS A 39 -5.71 5.25 -2.88
C HIS A 39 -6.94 4.35 -2.90
N LEU A 40 -7.67 4.32 -1.78
CA LEU A 40 -8.85 3.49 -1.57
C LEU A 40 -10.08 4.38 -1.70
N ASP A 41 -10.97 4.06 -2.64
CA ASP A 41 -12.25 4.76 -2.80
C ASP A 41 -13.38 3.75 -2.69
N SER A 42 -14.25 3.90 -1.70
CA SER A 42 -15.33 2.92 -1.45
C SER A 42 -16.34 2.85 -2.60
N LYS A 43 -16.33 3.83 -3.52
CA LYS A 43 -17.15 3.83 -4.73
C LYS A 43 -16.41 3.28 -5.96
N LYS A 44 -15.07 3.29 -5.97
CA LYS A 44 -14.25 2.91 -7.15
C LYS A 44 -13.30 1.72 -6.95
N GLY A 45 -13.18 1.19 -5.73
CA GLY A 45 -12.28 0.09 -5.35
C GLY A 45 -10.86 0.55 -4.97
N VAL A 46 -9.97 -0.42 -4.69
CA VAL A 46 -8.54 -0.15 -4.46
C VAL A 46 -7.84 0.26 -5.75
N ARG A 47 -7.14 1.41 -5.73
CA ARG A 47 -6.17 1.80 -6.75
C ARG A 47 -4.77 1.92 -6.15
N ILE A 48 -3.82 1.18 -6.72
CA ILE A 48 -2.41 1.28 -6.37
C ILE A 48 -1.80 2.33 -7.29
N SER A 49 -1.52 3.52 -6.75
CA SER A 49 -1.06 4.65 -7.56
C SER A 49 0.44 4.58 -7.84
N GLU A 50 1.26 4.19 -6.85
CA GLU A 50 2.70 4.16 -7.03
C GLU A 50 3.41 3.21 -6.05
N VAL A 51 4.44 2.51 -6.56
CA VAL A 51 5.32 1.66 -5.75
C VAL A 51 6.70 2.33 -5.77
N VAL A 52 6.93 3.22 -4.81
CA VAL A 52 8.22 3.88 -4.65
C VAL A 52 9.17 2.88 -3.99
N GLY A 53 9.85 2.11 -4.84
CA GLY A 53 10.95 1.26 -4.43
C GLY A 53 12.21 2.08 -4.23
N LYS A 54 12.40 2.69 -3.05
CA LYS A 54 13.72 3.04 -2.53
C LYS A 54 13.69 3.43 -1.06
N GLY A 55 14.70 2.92 -0.35
CA GLY A 55 14.81 2.92 1.09
C GLY A 55 14.82 4.31 1.73
N VAL A 56 14.43 4.29 3.01
CA VAL A 56 14.70 5.30 4.04
C VAL A 56 15.94 6.11 3.68
N SER A 57 15.74 7.35 3.25
CA SER A 57 16.79 8.36 3.25
C SER A 57 17.09 8.68 4.71
N LYS A 58 18.06 7.98 5.31
CA LYS A 58 18.69 8.42 6.54
C LYS A 58 19.46 9.69 6.18
N ARG A 59 18.95 10.85 6.60
CA ARG A 59 19.80 12.04 6.76
C ARG A 59 20.90 11.65 7.74
N GLY A 60 22.15 11.68 7.25
CA GLY A 60 23.37 11.50 8.03
C GLY A 60 23.64 12.70 8.92
#